data_AF-A0A9E4A0D2-F1
#
_entry.id   AF-A0A9E4A0D2-F1
#
_cell.length_a   1.000
_cell.length_b   1.000
_cell.length_c   1.000
_cell.angle_alpha   90.00
_cell.angle_beta   90.00
_cell.angle_gamma   90.00
#
_symmetry.space_group_name_H-M   'P 1'
#
loop_
_entity.id
_entity.type
_entity.pdbx_description
1 polymer ?
#
loop_
_entity_poly.entity_id
_entity_poly.type
_entity_poly.pdbx_seq_one_letter_code
_entity_poly.pdbx_strand_id
1 'polypeptide(L)'
;MQRVTILDPTAPPPETSADPGPPAGSLSGRRVGIRFDQTWRSFITATRDWAPRLEAAGAQVRWWDAGSRVGEDGERTRRELTEFVREVDVAIVGLGN
;
A
#
# COMPACT_ATOMS: atom_id res chain seq x y z
N MET A 1 43.35 -5.04 -31.81
CA MET A 1 42.21 -4.44 -31.07
C MET A 1 41.66 -5.49 -30.14
N GLN A 2 41.87 -5.36 -28.82
CA GLN A 2 41.24 -6.28 -27.86
C GLN A 2 39.83 -5.81 -27.53
N ARG A 3 38.87 -6.74 -27.54
CA ARG A 3 37.49 -6.49 -27.15
C ARG A 3 37.34 -6.78 -25.67
N VAL A 4 36.58 -5.93 -24.98
CA VAL A 4 36.17 -6.14 -23.60
C VAL A 4 34.74 -6.70 -23.61
N THR A 5 34.48 -7.70 -22.78
CA THR A 5 33.14 -8.24 -22.55
C THR A 5 32.47 -7.44 -21.45
N ILE A 6 31.33 -6.81 -21.76
CA ILE A 6 30.47 -6.19 -20.75
C ILE A 6 29.47 -7.24 -20.28
N LEU A 7 29.47 -7.53 -18.99
CA LEU A 7 28.47 -8.36 -18.35
C LEU A 7 27.33 -7.47 -17.88
N ASP A 8 26.10 -7.91 -18.10
CA ASP A 8 24.91 -7.32 -17.49
C ASP A 8 24.61 -8.05 -16.18
N PRO A 9 24.87 -7.42 -15.00
CA PRO A 9 24.60 -8.03 -13.71
C PRO A 9 23.11 -7.92 -13.31
N THR A 10 22.25 -7.40 -14.18
CA THR A 10 20.84 -7.19 -13.87
C THR A 10 20.10 -8.52 -13.88
N ALA A 11 19.48 -8.89 -12.76
CA ALA A 11 18.56 -10.00 -12.72
C ALA A 11 17.32 -9.66 -13.59
N PRO A 12 16.81 -10.60 -14.41
CA PRO A 12 15.55 -10.37 -15.10
C PRO A 12 14.44 -10.09 -14.08
N PRO A 13 13.46 -9.23 -14.40
CA PRO A 13 12.32 -9.02 -13.51
C PRO A 13 11.61 -10.36 -13.28
N PRO A 14 11.05 -10.58 -12.07
CA PRO A 14 10.27 -11.77 -11.82
C PRO A 14 9.04 -11.81 -12.74
N GLU A 15 8.56 -13.01 -13.07
CA GLU A 15 7.26 -13.14 -13.74
C GLU A 15 6.17 -12.61 -12.80
N THR A 16 5.45 -11.58 -13.24
CA THR A 16 4.36 -10.98 -12.47
C THR A 16 3.03 -11.55 -12.94
N SER A 17 2.23 -12.07 -12.00
CA SER A 17 0.82 -12.33 -12.25
C SER A 17 0.04 -11.02 -12.28
N ALA A 18 -0.81 -10.85 -13.29
CA ALA A 18 -1.77 -9.73 -13.35
C ALA A 18 -3.06 -10.01 -12.55
N ASP A 19 -3.04 -11.01 -11.66
CA ASP A 19 -4.19 -11.36 -10.83
C ASP A 19 -4.60 -10.15 -9.97
N PRO A 20 -5.82 -9.63 -10.15
CA PRO A 20 -6.32 -8.49 -9.38
C PRO A 20 -6.65 -8.85 -7.92
N GLY A 21 -6.54 -10.14 -7.55
CA GLY A 21 -6.97 -10.64 -6.26
C GLY A 21 -8.49 -10.83 -6.19
N PRO A 22 -9.00 -11.25 -5.03
CA PRO A 22 -10.43 -11.46 -4.85
C PRO A 22 -11.22 -10.14 -5.01
N PRO A 23 -12.41 -10.17 -5.61
CA PRO A 23 -13.22 -8.98 -5.75
C PRO A 23 -13.64 -8.48 -4.36
N ALA A 24 -13.53 -7.18 -4.13
CA ALA A 24 -14.14 -6.57 -2.96
C ALA A 24 -15.66 -6.80 -3.01
N GLY A 25 -16.33 -6.54 -4.14
CA GLY A 25 -17.79 -6.51 -4.20
C GLY A 25 -18.31 -5.14 -3.76
N SER A 26 -19.54 -5.08 -3.23
CA SER A 26 -20.12 -3.80 -2.79
C SER A 26 -19.32 -3.17 -1.65
N LEU A 27 -19.03 -1.87 -1.78
CA LEU A 27 -18.34 -1.09 -0.75
C LEU A 27 -19.27 -0.50 0.31
N SER A 28 -20.58 -0.52 0.08
CA SER A 28 -21.56 0.04 1.00
C SER A 28 -21.49 -0.65 2.37
N GLY A 29 -21.27 0.14 3.42
CA GLY A 29 -21.16 -0.34 4.80
C GLY A 29 -19.81 -0.96 5.16
N ARG A 30 -18.84 -1.00 4.24
CA ARG A 30 -17.51 -1.55 4.50
C ARG A 30 -16.52 -0.51 4.98
N ARG A 31 -15.51 -0.95 5.71
CA ARG A 31 -14.36 -0.14 6.08
C ARG A 31 -13.21 -0.36 5.10
N VAL A 32 -12.90 0.67 4.32
CA VAL A 32 -11.76 0.69 3.39
C VAL A 32 -10.58 1.37 4.08
N GLY A 33 -9.52 0.62 4.32
CA GLY A 33 -8.27 1.14 4.87
C GLY A 33 -7.40 1.77 3.80
N ILE A 34 -6.80 2.93 4.09
CA ILE A 34 -5.73 3.53 3.30
C ILE A 34 -4.48 3.58 4.18
N ARG A 35 -3.50 2.71 3.89
CA ARG A 35 -2.17 2.75 4.52
C ARG A 35 -1.25 3.58 3.65
N PHE A 36 -0.61 4.58 4.25
CA PHE A 36 0.41 5.40 3.61
C PHE A 36 1.62 5.59 4.53
N ASP A 37 2.66 6.20 3.99
CA ASP A 37 3.74 6.80 4.77
C ASP A 37 4.13 8.13 4.14
N GLN A 38 4.92 8.93 4.85
CA GLN A 38 5.29 10.28 4.40
C GLN A 38 6.34 10.31 3.30
N THR A 39 6.90 9.15 2.92
CA THR A 39 7.96 9.05 1.91
C THR A 39 7.39 9.24 0.51
N TRP A 40 6.14 8.83 0.27
CA TRP A 40 5.51 8.87 -1.05
C TRP A 40 4.39 9.90 -1.16
N ARG A 41 4.76 11.17 -1.33
CA ARG A 41 3.80 12.29 -1.38
C ARG A 41 2.74 12.16 -2.48
N SER A 42 3.08 11.66 -3.67
CA SER A 42 2.09 11.52 -4.74
C SER A 42 1.02 10.47 -4.43
N PHE A 43 1.33 9.48 -3.60
CA PHE A 43 0.32 8.53 -3.10
C PHE A 43 -0.70 9.21 -2.19
N ILE A 44 -0.26 10.13 -1.33
CA ILE A 44 -1.16 10.95 -0.50
C ILE A 44 -2.09 11.80 -1.38
N THR A 45 -1.56 12.40 -2.45
CA THR A 45 -2.39 13.14 -3.41
C THR A 45 -3.43 12.25 -4.08
N ALA A 46 -3.02 11.09 -4.61
CA ALA A 46 -3.93 10.18 -5.29
C ALA A 46 -5.04 9.67 -4.36
N THR A 47 -4.68 9.29 -3.13
CA THR A 47 -5.63 8.77 -2.14
C THR A 47 -6.61 9.84 -1.66
N ARG A 48 -6.23 11.12 -1.63
CA ARG A 48 -7.15 12.23 -1.34
C ARG A 48 -8.22 12.40 -2.42
N ASP A 49 -7.92 12.07 -3.67
CA ASP A 49 -8.92 12.07 -4.75
C ASP A 49 -9.82 10.83 -4.71
N TRP A 50 -9.29 9.71 -4.22
CA TRP A 50 -10.02 8.43 -4.15
C TRP A 50 -10.96 8.34 -2.96
N ALA A 51 -10.56 8.84 -1.78
CA ALA A 51 -11.34 8.72 -0.55
C ALA A 51 -12.78 9.26 -0.69
N PRO A 52 -13.04 10.46 -1.26
CA PRO A 52 -14.40 10.94 -1.46
C PRO A 52 -15.24 10.04 -2.38
N ARG A 53 -14.60 9.37 -3.35
CA ARG A 53 -15.30 8.44 -4.26
C ARG A 53 -15.64 7.13 -3.57
N LEU A 54 -14.77 6.65 -2.68
CA LEU A 54 -15.04 5.49 -1.83
C LEU A 54 -16.20 5.77 -0.87
N GLU A 55 -16.20 6.95 -0.24
CA GLU A 55 -17.29 7.40 0.64
C GLU A 55 -18.60 7.57 -0.13
N ALA A 56 -18.56 8.13 -1.34
CA ALA A 56 -19.74 8.23 -2.21
C ALA A 56 -20.29 6.85 -2.62
N ALA A 57 -19.45 5.81 -2.64
CA ALA A 57 -19.87 4.42 -2.84
C ALA A 57 -20.39 3.74 -1.55
N GLY A 58 -20.50 4.48 -0.45
CA GLY A 58 -21.01 4.00 0.84
C GLY A 58 -19.96 3.38 1.76
N ALA A 59 -18.68 3.50 1.45
CA ALA A 59 -17.60 3.02 2.32
C ALA A 59 -17.33 3.98 3.48
N GLN A 60 -16.71 3.44 4.54
CA GLN A 60 -16.05 4.20 5.60
C GLN A 60 -14.54 4.15 5.36
N VAL A 61 -13.92 5.30 5.11
CA VAL A 61 -12.47 5.34 4.86
C VAL A 61 -11.70 5.47 6.18
N ARG A 62 -10.76 4.55 6.42
CA ARG A 62 -9.82 4.62 7.56
C ARG A 62 -8.41 4.91 7.06
N TRP A 63 -7.85 6.04 7.48
CA TRP A 63 -6.48 6.41 7.17
C TRP A 63 -5.52 5.92 8.25
N TRP A 64 -4.36 5.42 7.84
CA TRP A 64 -3.25 5.11 8.74
C TRP A 64 -1.91 5.52 8.13
N ASP A 65 -1.27 6.49 8.79
CA ASP A 65 0.11 6.92 8.51
C ASP A 65 1.06 5.97 9.25
N ALA A 66 1.64 5.03 8.52
CA ALA A 66 2.53 4.04 9.10
C ALA A 66 3.86 4.68 9.49
N GLY A 67 4.18 4.62 10.79
CA GLY A 67 5.39 5.19 11.36
C GLY A 67 6.68 4.43 11.04
N SER A 68 7.72 4.73 11.83
CA SER A 68 9.03 4.08 11.77
C SER A 68 8.93 2.56 11.99
N ARG A 69 9.90 1.81 11.47
CA ARG A 69 10.03 0.35 11.62
C ARG A 69 11.15 -0.08 12.56
N VAL A 70 11.78 0.86 13.26
CA VAL A 70 12.98 0.63 14.09
C VAL A 70 12.74 1.06 15.53
N GLY A 71 13.29 0.32 16.49
CA GLY A 71 13.22 0.63 17.91
C GLY A 71 11.79 0.60 18.46
N GLU A 72 11.54 1.39 19.50
CA GLU A 72 10.23 1.48 20.15
C GLU A 72 9.11 1.95 19.21
N ASP A 73 9.43 2.88 18.30
CA ASP A 73 8.49 3.31 17.26
C ASP A 73 8.14 2.17 16.30
N GLY A 74 9.10 1.30 15.97
CA GLY A 74 8.87 0.09 15.20
C GLY A 74 7.90 -0.88 15.88
N GLU A 75 8.07 -1.07 17.20
CA GLU A 75 7.17 -1.88 17.99
C GLU A 75 5.75 -1.31 18.03
N ARG A 76 5.62 0.02 18.15
CA ARG A 76 4.33 0.71 18.06
C ARG A 76 3.68 0.53 16.69
N THR A 77 4.40 0.84 15.62
CA THR A 77 3.89 0.71 14.24
C THR A 77 3.42 -0.71 13.93
N ARG A 78 4.06 -1.74 14.48
CA ARG A 78 3.64 -3.14 14.28
C ARG A 78 2.34 -3.48 15.03
N ARG A 79 2.14 -2.91 16.23
CA ARG A 79 0.85 -3.04 16.94
C ARG A 79 -0.26 -2.35 16.17
N GLU A 80 -0.02 -1.11 15.75
CA GLU A 80 -0.97 -0.35 14.93
C GLU A 80 -1.30 -1.04 13.61
N LEU A 81 -0.31 -1.68 12.94
CA LEU A 81 -0.56 -2.50 11.75
C LEU A 81 -1.54 -3.63 12.03
N THR A 82 -1.35 -4.31 13.17
CA THR A 82 -2.20 -5.43 13.57
C THR A 82 -3.64 -4.96 13.83
N GLU A 83 -3.79 -3.82 14.49
CA GLU A 83 -5.10 -3.18 14.72
C GLU A 83 -5.73 -2.71 13.40
N PHE A 84 -4.94 -2.09 12.53
CA PHE A 84 -5.36 -1.64 11.21
C PHE A 84 -5.98 -2.77 10.40
N VAL A 85 -5.25 -3.87 10.24
CA VAL A 85 -5.67 -5.02 9.43
C VAL A 85 -6.91 -5.71 10.03
N ARG A 86 -7.08 -5.73 11.35
CA ARG A 86 -8.24 -6.34 12.01
C ARG A 86 -9.55 -5.57 11.80
N GLU A 87 -9.44 -4.28 11.52
CA GLU A 87 -10.59 -3.38 11.52
C GLU A 87 -11.08 -3.05 10.11
N VAL A 88 -10.31 -3.32 9.06
CA VAL A 88 -10.64 -2.99 7.68
C VAL A 88 -11.07 -4.23 6.91
N ASP A 89 -12.05 -4.08 6.02
CA ASP A 89 -12.52 -5.17 5.14
C ASP A 89 -11.65 -5.29 3.89
N VAL A 90 -11.12 -4.15 3.42
CA VAL A 90 -10.24 -4.03 2.24
C VAL A 90 -9.22 -2.93 2.53
N ALA A 91 -7.97 -3.11 2.07
CA ALA A 91 -6.91 -2.11 2.22
C ALA A 91 -6.32 -1.69 0.87
N ILE A 92 -6.13 -0.38 0.70
CA ILE A 92 -5.30 0.22 -0.34
C ILE A 92 -3.97 0.58 0.33
N VAL A 93 -2.89 -0.07 -0.11
CA VAL A 93 -1.58 0.02 0.54
C VAL A 93 -0.59 0.69 -0.42
N GLY A 94 -0.12 1.87 -0.06
CA GLY A 94 1.01 2.48 -0.75
C GLY A 94 2.28 1.83 -0.25
N LEU A 95 2.91 0.97 -1.05
CA LEU A 95 4.26 0.46 -0.77
C LEU A 95 5.24 1.34 -1.53
N GLY A 96 5.98 2.20 -0.83
CA GLY A 96 7.23 2.71 -1.37
C GLY A 96 8.18 1.52 -1.47
N ASN A 97 8.50 1.10 -2.69
CA ASN A 97 9.55 0.11 -2.95
C ASN A 97 10.92 0.67 -2.54
#